data_AF-A0A0S7WE60-F1
#
_entry.id   AF-A0A0S7WE60-F1
#
_cell.length_a   1.000
_cell.length_b   1.000
_cell.length_c   1.000
_cell.angle_alpha   90.00
_cell.angle_beta   90.00
_cell.angle_gamma   90.00
#
_symmetry.space_group_name_H-M   'P 1'
#
loop_
_entity.id
_entity.type
_entity.pdbx_description
1 polymer ?
#
loop_
_entity_poly.entity_id
_entity_poly.type
_entity_poly.pdbx_seq_one_letter_code
_entity_poly.pdbx_strand_id
1 'polypeptide(L)'
;MARTFAVVLIVLFCFVGYASTHECEGMMGGPGALQVMMMGKGGDMMFGPGMGCDTMMHGGKHKCAGGLIGMREELGLTDAQVKKLKSMKMNQKKKAIDDRAEIQKMELELHEVMSEDEIDIKAVNSIIDKIAAKKAKMQKNCIRGMVDARKVLTSEQKKKLKTCKGAGMKKRMERKVIIKDD
;
A
#
# COMPACT_ATOMS: atom_id res chain seq x y z
N MET A 1 63.96 22.20 -0.63
CA MET A 1 64.96 21.90 0.41
C MET A 1 64.24 21.90 1.76
N ALA A 2 63.51 20.85 2.12
CA ALA A 2 64.02 19.68 2.85
C ALA A 2 64.86 20.07 4.08
N ARG A 3 64.20 20.16 5.24
CA ARG A 3 64.83 19.89 6.54
C ARG A 3 63.93 18.93 7.29
N THR A 4 64.53 17.78 7.52
CA THR A 4 63.99 16.54 8.03
C THR A 4 64.37 16.35 9.50
N PHE A 5 63.60 15.51 10.20
CA PHE A 5 63.99 14.70 11.36
C PHE A 5 64.14 15.36 12.75
N ALA A 6 63.08 15.22 13.54
CA ALA A 6 63.15 14.72 14.92
C ALA A 6 61.97 13.72 15.06
N VAL A 7 62.13 12.42 14.73
CA VAL A 7 62.70 11.35 15.58
C VAL A 7 62.09 11.44 16.99
N VAL A 8 60.92 10.82 17.20
CA VAL A 8 60.75 9.44 17.72
C VAL A 8 61.14 9.32 19.21
N LEU A 9 60.12 9.34 20.07
CA LEU A 9 59.99 8.63 21.35
C LEU A 9 58.46 8.40 21.51
N ILE A 10 57.89 7.28 21.04
CA ILE A 10 57.84 5.96 21.72
C ILE A 10 57.35 6.20 23.17
N VAL A 11 56.19 5.71 23.61
CA VAL A 11 56.00 4.37 24.15
C VAL A 11 54.55 4.23 24.66
N LEU A 12 53.88 3.13 24.26
CA LEU A 12 52.81 2.37 24.95
C LEU A 12 51.57 3.09 25.50
N PHE A 13 50.46 2.92 24.79
CA PHE A 13 49.27 2.35 25.42
C PHE A 13 48.80 1.16 24.55
N CYS A 14 49.47 0.02 24.74
CA CYS A 14 48.95 -1.27 24.33
C CYS A 14 48.30 -1.95 25.54
N PHE A 15 47.20 -2.65 25.26
CA PHE A 15 46.45 -3.57 26.14
C PHE A 15 45.65 -2.86 27.25
N VAL A 16 44.32 -2.94 27.27
CA VAL A 16 43.55 -4.17 27.51
C VAL A 16 42.22 -4.13 26.77
N GLY A 17 41.89 -5.19 26.03
CA GLY A 17 40.52 -5.44 25.56
C GLY A 17 40.40 -6.25 24.27
N TYR A 18 41.18 -7.33 24.11
CA TYR A 18 41.01 -8.27 23.01
C TYR A 18 39.83 -9.21 23.32
N ALA A 19 38.99 -9.41 22.31
CA ALA A 19 38.24 -10.63 22.01
C ALA A 19 37.29 -11.24 23.06
N SER A 20 35.99 -11.20 22.73
CA SER A 20 35.12 -12.37 22.87
C SER A 20 34.43 -12.62 21.54
N THR A 21 34.96 -13.58 20.79
CA THR A 21 34.33 -14.21 19.64
C THR A 21 33.43 -15.36 20.10
N HIS A 22 32.21 -15.37 19.54
CA HIS A 22 31.31 -16.50 19.28
C HIS A 22 30.91 -17.45 20.42
N GLU A 23 29.59 -17.46 20.70
CA GLU A 23 28.76 -18.67 20.71
C GLU A 23 27.27 -18.22 20.65
N CYS A 24 26.65 -18.36 19.48
CA CYS A 24 25.20 -18.41 19.33
C CYS A 24 24.86 -19.73 18.66
N GLU A 25 25.06 -20.82 19.41
CA GLU A 25 24.48 -22.12 19.12
C GLU A 25 23.34 -22.40 20.12
N GLY A 26 22.19 -22.81 19.59
CA GLY A 26 20.97 -23.20 20.32
C GLY A 26 19.87 -22.15 20.17
N MET A 27 18.69 -22.40 19.58
CA MET A 27 17.99 -23.66 19.36
C MET A 27 17.06 -23.49 18.13
N MET A 28 17.31 -24.23 17.05
CA MET A 28 16.25 -24.64 16.12
C MET A 28 15.68 -25.98 16.61
N GLY A 29 14.36 -26.14 16.51
CA GLY A 29 13.75 -27.48 16.39
C GLY A 29 12.94 -27.96 17.59
N GLY A 30 11.90 -27.24 17.98
CA GLY A 30 10.76 -27.85 18.68
C GLY A 30 9.70 -28.32 17.66
N PRO A 31 9.12 -29.52 17.79
CA PRO A 31 8.04 -29.99 16.91
C PRO A 31 6.72 -29.26 17.24
N GLY A 32 6.66 -28.00 16.85
CA GLY A 32 5.47 -27.14 16.81
C GLY A 32 5.52 -26.15 15.62
N ALA A 33 6.55 -26.27 14.77
CA ALA A 33 6.86 -25.35 13.69
C ALA A 33 6.03 -25.57 12.40
N LEU A 34 4.85 -26.19 12.48
CA LEU A 34 3.86 -26.16 11.39
C LEU A 34 2.84 -25.00 11.54
N GLN A 35 2.88 -24.23 12.64
CA GLN A 35 1.99 -23.09 12.88
C GLN A 35 2.69 -21.71 12.67
N VAL A 36 3.98 -21.66 12.30
CA VAL A 36 4.75 -20.39 12.22
C VAL A 36 5.31 -20.10 10.82
N MET A 37 4.89 -20.84 9.78
CA MET A 37 5.28 -20.58 8.38
C MET A 37 4.30 -19.66 7.62
N MET A 38 3.71 -18.65 8.29
CA MET A 38 2.86 -17.63 7.65
C MET A 38 3.21 -16.18 8.04
N MET A 39 4.31 -15.94 8.75
CA MET A 39 4.81 -14.58 8.99
C MET A 39 6.31 -14.52 8.76
N GLY A 40 6.68 -14.55 7.48
CA GLY A 40 8.01 -14.12 7.05
C GLY A 40 8.21 -12.64 7.41
N LYS A 41 9.28 -12.38 8.17
CA LYS A 41 9.88 -11.05 8.35
C LYS A 41 10.22 -10.47 6.97
N GLY A 42 9.57 -9.37 6.63
CA GLY A 42 9.69 -8.67 5.35
C GLY A 42 8.37 -8.01 5.01
N GLY A 43 8.06 -6.91 5.70
CA GLY A 43 6.80 -6.19 5.70
C GLY A 43 6.40 -5.48 4.40
N ASP A 44 6.78 -6.00 3.24
CA ASP A 44 6.49 -5.42 1.92
C ASP A 44 5.43 -6.20 1.13
N MET A 45 4.64 -7.05 1.80
CA MET A 45 3.60 -7.87 1.16
C MET A 45 2.16 -7.49 1.55
N MET A 46 1.93 -6.30 2.13
CA MET A 46 0.57 -5.77 2.31
C MET A 46 0.15 -4.70 1.28
N PHE A 47 1.06 -4.28 0.39
CA PHE A 47 0.77 -3.29 -0.66
C PHE A 47 1.36 -3.71 -2.02
N GLY A 48 1.15 -4.96 -2.41
CA GLY A 48 1.53 -5.43 -3.75
C GLY A 48 0.94 -4.56 -4.88
N PRO A 49 1.59 -4.53 -6.07
CA PRO A 49 1.20 -3.74 -7.24
C PRO A 49 -0.12 -4.26 -7.84
N GLY A 50 -1.22 -4.00 -7.16
CA GLY A 50 -2.52 -4.58 -7.48
C GLY A 50 -3.69 -4.02 -6.67
N MET A 51 -3.43 -3.36 -5.53
CA MET A 51 -4.47 -2.66 -4.78
C MET A 51 -4.79 -1.30 -5.42
N GLY A 52 -5.61 -1.34 -6.48
CA GLY A 52 -6.31 -0.17 -7.01
C GLY A 52 -7.04 0.64 -5.92
N CYS A 53 -7.47 1.86 -6.24
CA CYS A 53 -8.48 2.60 -5.46
C CYS A 53 -9.72 1.72 -5.13
N ASP A 54 -9.94 0.67 -5.92
CA ASP A 54 -10.95 -0.37 -5.71
C ASP A 54 -10.77 -1.24 -4.44
N THR A 55 -9.58 -1.30 -3.83
CA THR A 55 -9.29 -2.17 -2.68
C THR A 55 -9.00 -1.40 -1.38
N MET A 56 -8.59 -0.12 -1.44
CA MET A 56 -8.21 0.66 -0.24
C MET A 56 -9.37 1.05 0.68
N MET A 57 -10.60 1.00 0.19
CA MET A 57 -11.78 1.28 1.01
C MET A 57 -12.55 -0.03 1.20
N HIS A 58 -12.68 -0.48 2.44
CA HIS A 58 -13.46 -1.67 2.88
C HIS A 58 -14.99 -1.57 2.56
N GLY A 59 -15.37 -0.67 1.65
CA GLY A 59 -16.73 -0.35 1.22
C GLY A 59 -17.02 -0.75 -0.22
N GLY A 60 -16.57 -1.93 -0.65
CA GLY A 60 -17.10 -2.68 -1.78
C GLY A 60 -16.76 -2.13 -3.17
N LYS A 61 -16.25 -3.03 -4.02
CA LYS A 61 -16.00 -2.85 -5.46
C LYS A 61 -17.16 -2.17 -6.23
N HIS A 62 -18.38 -2.21 -5.68
CA HIS A 62 -19.66 -1.71 -6.23
C HIS A 62 -19.84 -0.19 -6.29
N LYS A 63 -18.93 0.62 -5.74
CA LYS A 63 -19.09 2.09 -5.72
C LYS A 63 -18.16 2.82 -6.71
N CYS A 64 -17.20 2.11 -7.29
CA CYS A 64 -16.31 2.62 -8.32
C CYS A 64 -16.88 2.34 -9.71
N ALA A 65 -16.39 3.07 -10.73
CA ALA A 65 -16.81 2.88 -12.12
C ALA A 65 -16.71 1.41 -12.58
N GLY A 66 -15.69 0.67 -12.13
CA GLY A 66 -15.54 -0.76 -12.40
C GLY A 66 -16.67 -1.62 -11.85
N GLY A 67 -17.12 -1.36 -10.62
CA GLY A 67 -18.25 -2.06 -10.02
C GLY A 67 -19.58 -1.75 -10.68
N LEU A 68 -19.78 -0.49 -11.10
CA LEU A 68 -20.99 -0.12 -11.84
C LEU A 68 -21.06 -0.84 -13.19
N ILE A 69 -19.94 -0.92 -13.92
CA ILE A 69 -19.86 -1.69 -15.17
C ILE A 69 -20.14 -3.18 -14.92
N GLY A 70 -19.63 -3.73 -13.82
CA GLY A 70 -19.91 -5.12 -13.43
C GLY A 70 -21.38 -5.40 -13.08
N MET A 71 -22.19 -4.35 -12.89
CA MET A 71 -23.63 -4.44 -12.64
C MET A 71 -24.45 -3.92 -13.84
N ARG A 72 -23.90 -4.04 -15.06
CA ARG A 72 -24.50 -3.50 -16.29
C ARG A 72 -25.95 -3.98 -16.46
N GLU A 73 -26.17 -5.28 -16.29
CA GLU A 73 -27.46 -5.92 -16.58
C GLU A 73 -28.47 -5.59 -15.48
N GLU A 74 -28.08 -5.68 -14.21
CA GLU A 74 -28.95 -5.41 -13.08
C GLU A 74 -29.38 -3.94 -12.98
N LEU A 75 -28.49 -3.03 -13.40
CA LEU A 75 -28.78 -1.59 -13.45
C LEU A 75 -29.39 -1.17 -14.79
N GLY A 76 -29.41 -2.02 -15.81
CA GLY A 76 -29.84 -1.65 -17.16
C GLY A 76 -29.03 -0.47 -17.71
N LEU A 77 -27.70 -0.55 -17.65
CA LEU A 77 -26.83 0.51 -18.15
C LEU A 77 -26.84 0.56 -19.68
N THR A 78 -27.00 1.75 -20.24
CA THR A 78 -26.87 1.95 -21.69
C THR A 78 -25.41 1.86 -22.12
N ASP A 79 -25.16 1.55 -23.39
CA ASP A 79 -23.79 1.46 -23.91
C ASP A 79 -23.05 2.81 -23.82
N ALA A 80 -23.77 3.92 -23.94
CA ALA A 80 -23.23 5.26 -23.71
C ALA A 80 -22.76 5.46 -22.26
N GLN A 81 -23.54 5.00 -21.27
CA GLN A 81 -23.15 5.03 -19.85
C GLN A 81 -21.93 4.13 -19.60
N VAL A 82 -21.90 2.92 -20.18
CA VAL A 82 -20.78 1.99 -20.05
C VAL A 82 -19.50 2.58 -20.64
N LYS A 83 -19.56 3.19 -21.83
CA LYS A 83 -18.40 3.84 -22.48
C LYS A 83 -17.86 4.97 -21.61
N LYS A 84 -18.73 5.80 -21.04
CA LYS A 84 -18.35 6.89 -20.12
C LYS A 84 -17.67 6.33 -18.86
N LEU A 85 -18.26 5.32 -18.23
CA LEU A 85 -17.70 4.69 -17.03
C LEU A 85 -16.34 4.01 -17.31
N LYS A 86 -16.15 3.40 -18.48
CA LYS A 86 -14.86 2.80 -18.88
C LYS A 86 -13.77 3.87 -19.00
N SER A 87 -14.07 4.99 -19.67
CA SER A 87 -13.14 6.12 -19.78
C SER A 87 -12.78 6.69 -18.41
N MET A 88 -13.76 6.90 -17.53
CA MET A 88 -13.53 7.36 -16.17
C MET A 88 -12.65 6.38 -15.37
N LYS A 89 -12.91 5.07 -15.47
CA LYS A 89 -12.09 4.02 -14.84
C LYS A 89 -10.63 4.10 -15.29
N MET A 90 -10.39 4.23 -16.59
CA MET A 90 -9.03 4.30 -17.14
C MET A 90 -8.31 5.58 -16.71
N ASN A 91 -8.99 6.73 -16.75
CA ASN A 91 -8.41 7.99 -16.29
C ASN A 91 -8.06 7.95 -14.79
N GLN A 92 -8.94 7.36 -13.97
CA GLN A 92 -8.68 7.17 -12.55
C GLN A 92 -7.50 6.22 -12.30
N LYS A 93 -7.39 5.14 -13.10
CA LYS A 93 -6.28 4.19 -13.02
C LYS A 93 -4.94 4.88 -13.35
N LYS A 94 -4.87 5.68 -14.41
CA LYS A 94 -3.68 6.47 -14.78
C LYS A 94 -3.26 7.38 -13.63
N LYS A 95 -4.18 8.23 -13.15
CA LYS A 95 -3.91 9.13 -12.02
C LYS A 95 -3.45 8.39 -10.76
N ALA A 96 -4.02 7.23 -10.46
CA ALA A 96 -3.58 6.43 -9.31
C ALA A 96 -2.20 5.79 -9.50
N ILE A 97 -1.76 5.55 -10.73
CA ILE A 97 -0.37 5.13 -11.01
C ILE A 97 0.56 6.31 -10.77
N ASP A 98 0.24 7.48 -11.33
CA ASP A 98 1.05 8.70 -11.17
C ASP A 98 1.17 9.10 -9.70
N ASP A 99 0.04 9.11 -8.96
CA ASP A 99 0.02 9.43 -7.54
C ASP A 99 0.88 8.46 -6.72
N ARG A 100 0.89 7.17 -7.06
CA ARG A 100 1.75 6.16 -6.38
C ARG A 100 3.22 6.34 -6.74
N ALA A 101 3.54 6.60 -8.00
CA ALA A 101 4.91 6.83 -8.43
C ALA A 101 5.52 8.05 -7.71
N GLU A 102 4.75 9.13 -7.54
CA GLU A 102 5.20 10.28 -6.76
C GLU A 102 5.39 9.95 -5.28
N ILE A 103 4.50 9.15 -4.68
CA ILE A 103 4.68 8.69 -3.28
C ILE A 103 5.96 7.86 -3.15
N GLN A 104 6.20 6.92 -4.07
CA GLN A 104 7.39 6.08 -4.06
C GLN A 104 8.68 6.90 -4.20
N LYS A 105 8.67 7.96 -5.03
CA LYS A 105 9.81 8.88 -5.13
C LYS A 105 10.09 9.57 -3.79
N MET A 106 9.07 10.10 -3.12
CA MET A 106 9.25 10.72 -1.81
C MET A 106 9.67 9.71 -0.72
N GLU A 107 9.23 8.45 -0.81
CA GLU A 107 9.67 7.39 0.10
C GLU A 107 11.15 7.04 -0.13
N LEU A 108 11.65 7.11 -1.38
CA LEU A 108 13.08 6.99 -1.69
C LEU A 108 13.88 8.21 -1.18
N GLU A 109 13.37 9.44 -1.37
CA GLU A 109 13.98 10.65 -0.82
C GLU A 109 14.08 10.57 0.72
N LEU A 110 13.04 10.04 1.38
CA LEU A 110 13.07 9.80 2.82
C LEU A 110 14.15 8.78 3.21
N HIS A 111 14.28 7.71 2.44
CA HIS A 111 15.29 6.69 2.69
C HIS A 111 16.72 7.25 2.52
N GLU A 112 16.94 8.13 1.55
CA GLU A 112 18.23 8.80 1.32
C GLU A 112 18.63 9.64 2.53
N VAL A 113 17.76 10.55 2.99
CA VAL A 113 18.03 11.40 4.17
C VAL A 113 18.24 10.57 5.44
N MET A 114 17.55 9.44 5.58
CA MET A 114 17.70 8.52 6.70
C MET A 114 19.00 7.71 6.67
N SER A 115 19.71 7.68 5.54
CA SER A 115 20.96 6.94 5.35
C SER A 115 22.22 7.80 5.56
N GLU A 116 22.06 9.10 5.81
CA GLU A 116 23.15 10.03 6.12
C GLU A 116 23.69 9.82 7.55
N ASP A 117 24.97 10.11 7.77
CA ASP A 117 25.62 9.99 9.09
C ASP A 117 25.04 10.98 10.12
N GLU A 118 24.62 12.17 9.67
CA GLU A 118 23.90 13.16 10.47
C GLU A 118 22.50 13.40 9.89
N ILE A 119 21.46 13.09 10.65
CA ILE A 119 20.07 13.16 10.16
C ILE A 119 19.45 14.54 10.47
N ASP A 120 19.03 15.26 9.42
CA ASP A 120 18.18 16.45 9.57
C ASP A 120 16.71 16.07 9.82
N ILE A 121 16.33 16.06 11.10
CA ILE A 121 14.96 15.78 11.54
C ILE A 121 13.91 16.73 10.92
N LYS A 122 14.27 17.98 10.59
CA LYS A 122 13.33 18.91 9.94
C LYS A 122 13.06 18.49 8.50
N ALA A 123 14.09 18.08 7.77
CA ALA A 123 13.95 17.55 6.42
C ALA A 123 13.10 16.27 6.41
N VAL A 124 13.37 15.33 7.33
CA VAL A 124 12.60 14.09 7.51
C VAL A 124 11.11 14.39 7.74
N ASN A 125 10.79 15.25 8.71
CA ASN A 125 9.40 15.63 8.99
C ASN A 125 8.70 16.26 7.78
N SER A 126 9.42 17.12 7.03
CA SER A 126 8.88 17.71 5.80
C SER A 126 8.52 16.68 4.74
N ILE A 127 9.37 15.66 4.54
CA ILE A 127 9.10 14.58 3.57
C ILE A 127 7.91 13.74 4.02
N ILE A 128 7.83 13.41 5.31
CA ILE A 128 6.69 12.68 5.90
C ILE A 128 5.38 13.44 5.66
N ASP A 129 5.35 14.75 5.92
CA ASP A 129 4.18 15.58 5.71
C ASP A 129 3.76 15.64 4.23
N LYS A 130 4.73 15.71 3.31
CA LYS A 130 4.47 15.65 1.86
C LYS A 130 3.87 14.30 1.46
N ILE A 131 4.41 13.19 1.96
CA ILE A 131 3.87 11.84 1.73
C ILE A 131 2.43 11.75 2.25
N ALA A 132 2.17 12.21 3.48
CA ALA A 132 0.85 12.20 4.08
C ALA A 132 -0.16 13.03 3.26
N ALA A 133 0.23 14.25 2.87
CA ALA A 133 -0.59 15.13 2.03
C ALA A 133 -0.90 14.50 0.66
N LYS A 134 0.07 13.83 0.04
CA LYS A 134 -0.12 13.15 -1.24
C LYS A 134 -1.02 11.91 -1.12
N LYS A 135 -0.85 11.11 -0.07
CA LYS A 135 -1.76 9.98 0.25
C LYS A 135 -3.19 10.47 0.47
N ALA A 136 -3.37 11.56 1.21
CA ALA A 136 -4.68 12.19 1.40
C ALA A 136 -5.29 12.71 0.08
N LYS A 137 -4.48 13.34 -0.79
CA LYS A 137 -4.91 13.79 -2.12
C LYS A 137 -5.36 12.63 -3.00
N MET A 138 -4.61 11.52 -3.01
CA MET A 138 -4.96 10.30 -3.73
C MET A 138 -6.30 9.72 -3.25
N GLN A 139 -6.54 9.68 -1.93
CA GLN A 139 -7.82 9.23 -1.36
C GLN A 139 -8.99 10.17 -1.73
N LYS A 140 -8.79 11.49 -1.64
CA LYS A 140 -9.79 12.49 -2.08
C LYS A 140 -10.13 12.33 -3.55
N ASN A 141 -9.12 12.08 -4.40
CA ASN A 141 -9.32 11.79 -5.82
C ASN A 141 -10.13 10.51 -6.04
N CYS A 142 -9.86 9.44 -5.29
CA CYS A 142 -10.60 8.18 -5.31
C CYS A 142 -12.10 8.42 -4.99
N ILE A 143 -12.40 9.11 -3.89
CA ILE A 143 -13.78 9.44 -3.50
C ILE A 143 -14.48 10.29 -4.56
N ARG A 144 -13.80 11.31 -5.10
CA ARG A 144 -14.35 12.14 -6.18
C ARG A 144 -14.71 11.29 -7.40
N GLY A 145 -13.82 10.39 -7.82
CA GLY A 145 -14.08 9.46 -8.93
C GLY A 145 -15.29 8.55 -8.69
N MET A 146 -15.50 8.07 -7.46
CA MET A 146 -16.68 7.29 -7.07
C MET A 146 -17.97 8.11 -7.15
N VAL A 147 -17.92 9.37 -6.68
CA VAL A 147 -19.06 10.30 -6.73
C VAL A 147 -19.41 10.61 -8.18
N ASP A 148 -18.42 10.92 -9.01
CA ASP A 148 -18.65 11.25 -10.41
C ASP A 148 -19.15 10.05 -11.22
N ALA A 149 -18.64 8.84 -10.95
CA ALA A 149 -19.16 7.63 -11.58
C ALA A 149 -20.65 7.41 -11.25
N ARG A 150 -21.08 7.70 -10.02
CA ARG A 150 -22.50 7.63 -9.62
C ARG A 150 -23.36 8.69 -10.31
N LYS A 151 -22.81 9.84 -10.68
CA LYS A 151 -23.56 10.89 -11.41
C LYS A 151 -23.96 10.44 -12.82
N VAL A 152 -23.29 9.45 -13.41
CA VAL A 152 -23.64 8.87 -14.73
C VAL A 152 -24.98 8.12 -14.69
N LEU A 153 -25.38 7.64 -13.52
CA LEU A 153 -26.60 6.87 -13.33
C LEU A 153 -27.84 7.78 -13.22
N THR A 154 -28.97 7.29 -13.74
CA THR A 154 -30.29 7.91 -13.51
C THR A 154 -30.73 7.75 -12.05
N SER A 155 -31.74 8.51 -11.63
CA SER A 155 -32.30 8.40 -10.28
C SER A 155 -32.86 7.00 -9.99
N GLU A 156 -33.46 6.34 -10.98
CA GLU A 156 -33.95 4.97 -10.87
C GLU A 156 -32.82 3.95 -10.72
N GLN A 157 -31.77 4.07 -11.55
CA GLN A 157 -30.58 3.22 -11.46
C GLN A 157 -29.86 3.40 -10.11
N LYS A 158 -29.84 4.62 -9.55
CA LYS A 158 -29.31 4.87 -8.20
C LYS A 158 -30.13 4.18 -7.11
N LYS A 159 -31.46 4.13 -7.24
CA LYS A 159 -32.34 3.37 -6.32
C LYS A 159 -32.06 1.87 -6.43
N LYS A 160 -31.99 1.32 -7.65
CA LYS A 160 -31.61 -0.09 -7.89
C LYS A 160 -30.23 -0.43 -7.30
N LEU A 161 -29.25 0.45 -7.46
CA LEU A 161 -27.92 0.27 -6.86
C LEU A 161 -27.95 0.20 -5.33
N LYS A 162 -28.90 0.88 -4.66
CA LYS A 162 -29.05 0.79 -3.19
C LYS A 162 -29.66 -0.54 -2.77
N THR A 163 -30.63 -1.06 -3.52
CA THR A 163 -31.30 -2.34 -3.21
C THR A 163 -30.41 -3.55 -3.51
N CYS A 164 -29.66 -3.54 -4.62
CA CYS A 164 -28.72 -4.60 -4.97
C CYS A 164 -27.60 -4.79 -3.93
N LYS A 165 -27.23 -3.72 -3.20
CA LYS A 165 -26.21 -3.78 -2.12
C LYS A 165 -26.64 -4.65 -0.93
N GLY A 166 -27.94 -4.77 -0.66
CA GLY A 166 -28.46 -5.64 0.40
C GLY A 166 -28.59 -7.11 -0.04
N ALA A 167 -28.98 -7.34 -1.29
CA ALA A 167 -29.23 -8.69 -1.81
C ALA A 167 -27.95 -9.52 -2.06
N GLY A 168 -26.86 -8.88 -2.51
CA GLY A 168 -25.59 -9.56 -2.76
C GLY A 168 -24.92 -10.11 -1.51
N MET A 169 -25.14 -9.48 -0.35
CA MET A 169 -24.64 -9.96 0.94
C MET A 169 -25.42 -11.21 1.41
N LYS A 170 -26.75 -11.23 1.21
CA LYS A 170 -27.61 -12.35 1.59
C LYS A 170 -27.28 -13.62 0.79
N LYS A 171 -27.16 -13.53 -0.54
CA LYS A 171 -26.74 -14.66 -1.41
C LYS A 171 -25.33 -15.19 -1.13
N ARG A 172 -24.42 -14.34 -0.62
CA ARG A 172 -23.05 -14.75 -0.24
C ARG A 172 -23.01 -15.44 1.12
N MET A 173 -23.90 -15.05 2.04
CA MET A 173 -24.10 -15.80 3.29
C MET A 173 -24.76 -17.15 3.02
N GLU A 174 -25.83 -17.19 2.21
CA GLU A 174 -26.53 -18.43 1.83
C GLU A 174 -25.58 -19.43 1.14
N ARG A 175 -24.75 -18.98 0.19
CA ARG A 175 -23.72 -19.85 -0.42
C ARG A 175 -22.65 -20.35 0.56
N LYS A 176 -22.34 -19.60 1.62
CA LYS A 176 -21.37 -20.05 2.64
C LYS A 176 -21.98 -21.04 3.62
N VAL A 177 -23.31 -20.99 3.81
CA VAL A 177 -24.07 -21.95 4.63
C VAL A 177 -24.26 -23.30 3.93
N ILE A 178 -24.25 -23.33 2.59
CA ILE A 178 -24.41 -24.57 1.80
C ILE A 178 -23.09 -25.34 1.62
N ILE A 179 -21.94 -24.82 2.08
CA ILE A 179 -20.63 -25.50 1.96
C ILE A 179 -20.22 -26.04 3.34
N LYS A 180 -20.76 -27.23 3.65
CA LYS A 180 -20.42 -28.26 4.65
C LYS A 180 -21.66 -29.18 4.59
N ASP A 181 -21.59 -30.37 4.02
CA ASP A 181 -20.81 -31.51 4.50
C ASP A 181 -20.44 -32.43 3.32
N ASP A 182 -19.14 -32.63 3.09
CA ASP A 182 -18.51 -33.81 2.47
C ASP A 182 -17.04 -33.85 2.94
#